data_AF-A0A920RCW4-F1
#
_entry.id   AF-A0A920RCW4-F1
#
_cell.length_a   1.000
_cell.length_b   1.000
_cell.length_c   1.000
_cell.angle_alpha   90.00
_cell.angle_beta   90.00
_cell.angle_gamma   90.00
#
_symmetry.space_group_name_H-M   'P 1'
#
loop_
_entity.id
_entity.type
_entity.pdbx_description
1 polymer ?
#
loop_
_entity_poly.entity_id
_entity_poly.type
_entity_poly.pdbx_seq_one_letter_code
_entity_poly.pdbx_strand_id
1 'polypeptide(L)' 'MGYEEGRPAVFDRNINGWVTVPADLDLPDSQQDRDMIARELLIRFQMSLRHPMVELNAAYRKF' A
#
# COMPACT_ATOMS: atom_id res chain seq x y z
N MET A 1 -1.91 -5.48 -9.66
CA MET A 1 -1.03 -4.31 -9.32
C MET A 1 -1.21 -3.21 -10.39
N GLY A 2 -0.97 -1.92 -10.09
CA GLY A 2 -1.06 -0.82 -11.05
C GLY A 2 0.24 0.01 -11.14
N TYR A 3 0.14 1.22 -11.72
CA TYR A 3 1.25 2.18 -11.78
C TYR A 3 0.77 3.58 -11.38
N GLU A 4 1.62 4.30 -10.65
CA GLU A 4 1.48 5.71 -10.30
C GLU A 4 2.78 6.42 -10.70
N GLU A 5 2.68 7.46 -11.53
CA GLU A 5 3.84 8.20 -12.06
C GLU A 5 4.94 7.29 -12.68
N GLY A 6 4.52 6.19 -13.32
CA GLY A 6 5.43 5.22 -13.93
C GLY A 6 6.11 4.26 -12.95
N ARG A 7 5.80 4.34 -11.66
CA ARG A 7 6.26 3.39 -10.63
C ARG A 7 5.19 2.37 -10.32
N PRO A 8 5.55 1.10 -10.07
CA PRO A 8 4.59 0.11 -9.60
C PRO A 8 3.91 0.58 -8.31
N ALA A 9 2.59 0.44 -8.24
CA ALA A 9 1.80 0.90 -7.11
C ALA A 9 0.63 -0.03 -6.80
N VAL A 10 0.19 -0.02 -5.54
CA VAL A 10 -0.97 -0.77 -5.07
C VAL A 10 -2.02 0.21 -4.56
N PHE A 11 -3.27 0.04 -4.99
CA PHE A 11 -4.35 0.91 -4.59
C PHE A 11 -4.90 0.52 -3.21
N ASP A 12 -4.90 1.45 -2.27
CA ASP A 12 -5.53 1.29 -0.96
C ASP A 12 -6.87 2.06 -0.91
N ARG A 13 -7.94 1.31 -0.67
CA ARG A 13 -9.31 1.85 -0.56
C ARG A 13 -9.57 2.61 0.73
N ASN A 14 -8.83 2.35 1.81
CA ASN A 14 -9.04 3.02 3.09
C ASN A 14 -8.70 4.51 3.01
N ILE A 15 -7.69 4.84 2.20
CA ILE A 15 -7.22 6.21 1.97
C ILE A 15 -7.61 6.74 0.58
N ASN A 16 -8.26 5.91 -0.25
CA ASN A 16 -8.57 6.20 -1.66
C ASN A 16 -7.35 6.67 -2.46
N GLY A 17 -6.20 6.03 -2.24
CA GLY A 17 -4.91 6.47 -2.76
C GLY A 17 -4.07 5.31 -3.31
N TRP A 18 -3.13 5.66 -4.18
CA TRP A 18 -2.10 4.75 -4.65
C TRP A 18 -0.92 4.76 -3.67
N VAL A 19 -0.38 3.57 -3.40
CA VAL A 19 0.78 3.36 -2.56
C VAL A 19 1.89 2.81 -3.44
N THR A 20 2.91 3.63 -3.69
CA THR A 20 4.05 3.24 -4.52
C THR A 20 4.87 2.14 -3.86
N VAL A 21 5.26 1.15 -4.65
CA VAL A 21 6.17 0.09 -4.25
C VAL A 21 7.60 0.65 -4.19
N PRO A 22 8.45 0.23 -3.22
CA PRO A 22 9.85 0.61 -3.20
C PRO A 22 10.57 0.29 -4.51
N ALA A 23 11.42 1.21 -4.97
CA ALA A 23 12.08 1.12 -6.28
C ALA A 23 13.16 0.00 -6.35
N ASP A 24 13.64 -0.45 -5.20
CA ASP A 24 14.61 -1.53 -5.04
C ASP A 24 13.98 -2.93 -4.99
N LEU A 25 12.65 -3.02 -4.97
CA LEU A 25 11.95 -4.31 -4.98
C LEU A 25 11.90 -4.87 -6.40
N ASP A 26 12.54 -6.02 -6.60
CA ASP A 26 12.41 -6.76 -7.86
C ASP A 26 11.01 -7.39 -7.97
N LEU A 27 10.34 -7.14 -9.09
CA LEU A 27 8.97 -7.57 -9.30
C LEU A 27 8.93 -8.79 -10.21
N PRO A 28 8.21 -9.86 -9.82
CA PRO A 28 8.03 -11.02 -10.67
C PRO A 28 7.39 -10.67 -12.02
N ASP A 29 7.82 -11.38 -13.05
CA ASP A 29 7.21 -11.34 -14.38
C ASP A 29 5.85 -12.05 -14.41
N SER A 30 5.68 -13.06 -13.57
CA SER A 30 4.42 -13.78 -13.38
C SER A 30 3.36 -12.86 -12.78
N GLN A 31 2.20 -12.76 -13.45
CA GLN A 31 1.09 -11.95 -12.96
C GLN A 31 0.59 -12.42 -11.60
N GLN A 32 0.53 -13.74 -11.39
CA GLN A 32 0.07 -14.32 -10.13
C GLN A 32 1.00 -13.94 -8.97
N ASP A 33 2.32 -14.05 -9.18
CA ASP A 33 3.29 -13.72 -8.13
C ASP A 33 3.32 -12.21 -7.85
N ARG A 34 3.16 -11.39 -8.90
CA ARG A 34 3.05 -9.93 -8.76
C ARG A 34 1.81 -9.54 -7.94
N ASP A 35 0.67 -10.17 -8.19
CA ASP A 35 -0.55 -9.91 -7.42
C ASP A 35 -0.46 -10.42 -5.98
N MET A 36 0.26 -11.53 -5.75
CA MET A 36 0.58 -12.00 -4.40
C MET A 36 1.40 -10.97 -3.62
N ILE A 37 2.47 -10.43 -4.22
CA ILE A 37 3.31 -9.39 -3.61
C ILE A 37 2.52 -8.10 -3.40
N ALA A 38 1.71 -7.67 -4.37
CA ALA A 38 0.85 -6.49 -4.22
C ALA A 38 -0.06 -6.61 -2.99
N ARG A 39 -0.63 -7.81 -2.78
CA ARG A 39 -1.51 -8.08 -1.65
C ARG A 39 -0.76 -8.07 -0.33
N GLU A 40 0.42 -8.67 -0.28
CA GLU A 40 1.26 -8.63 0.92
C GLU A 40 1.66 -7.19 1.28
N LEU A 41 2.11 -6.39 0.31
CA LEU A 41 2.49 -4.99 0.50
C LEU A 41 1.31 -4.16 1.03
N LEU A 42 0.13 -4.33 0.45
CA LEU A 42 -1.08 -3.63 0.90
C LEU A 42 -1.42 -3.99 2.35
N ILE A 43 -1.40 -5.27 2.71
CA ILE A 43 -1.69 -5.70 4.09
C ILE A 43 -0.66 -5.13 5.06
N ARG A 44 0.64 -5.18 4.72
CA ARG A 44 1.70 -4.59 5.56
C ARG A 44 1.54 -3.09 5.73
N PHE A 45 1.17 -2.37 4.66
CA PHE A 45 0.90 -0.94 4.72
C PHE A 45 -0.30 -0.62 5.62
N GLN A 46 -1.42 -1.32 5.43
CA GLN A 46 -2.64 -1.14 6.22
C GLN A 46 -2.45 -1.46 7.71
N MET A 47 -1.58 -2.42 8.04
CA MET A 47 -1.26 -2.81 9.42
C MET A 47 -0.15 -1.95 10.05
N SER A 48 0.46 -1.04 9.29
CA SER A 48 1.54 -0.19 9.79
C SER A 48 1.04 0.80 10.85
N LEU A 49 1.82 0.99 11.92
CA LEU A 49 1.56 2.04 12.91
C LEU A 49 1.65 3.46 12.31
N ARG A 50 2.31 3.60 11.15
CA ARG A 50 2.43 4.87 10.40
C ARG A 50 1.35 5.02 9.32
N HIS A 51 0.29 4.23 9.38
CA HIS A 51 -0.79 4.32 8.40
C HIS A 51 -1.63 5.59 8.64
N PRO A 52 -2.05 6.34 7.60
CA PRO A 52 -2.79 7.60 7.77
C PRO A 52 -4.07 7.49 8.61
N MET A 53 -4.76 6.34 8.55
CA MET A 53 -5.96 6.11 9.37
C MET A 53 -5.65 5.96 10.88
N VAL A 54 -4.45 5.51 11.24
CA VAL A 54 -4.00 5.46 12.64
C VAL A 54 -3.75 6.87 13.15
N GLU A 55 -3.07 7.70 12.36
CA GLU A 55 -2.85 9.12 12.68
C GLU A 55 -4.17 9.89 12.79
N LEU A 56 -5.10 9.68 11.84
CA LEU A 56 -6.43 10.27 11.87
C LEU A 56 -7.21 9.85 13.13
N ASN A 57 -7.15 8.57 13.51
CA ASN A 57 -7.78 8.11 14.74
C ASN A 57 -7.17 8.79 15.97
N ALA A 58 -5.83 8.86 16.06
CA ALA A 58 -5.16 9.52 17.17
C ALA A 58 -5.51 11.01 17.29
N ALA A 59 -5.66 11.71 16.17
CA ALA A 59 -6.01 13.13 16.15
C ALA A 59 -7.46 13.43 16.57
N TYR A 60 -8.40 12.52 16.28
CA TYR A 60 -9.85 12.78 16.42
C TYR A 60 -10.58 11.86 17.40
N ARG A 61 -9.91 10.88 18.01
CA ARG A 61 -10.54 10.02 19.02
C ARG A 61 -10.95 10.87 20.22
N LYS A 62 -12.26 10.92 20.50
CA LYS A 62 -12.80 11.52 21.72
C LYS A 62 -12.31 10.71 22.93
N PHE A 63 -12.06 11.43 24.03
CA PHE A 63 -11.56 10.95 25.32
C PHE A 63 -12.18 9.63 25.76
#